data_AF-A0A1B6HF72-F1
#
_entry.id   AF-A0A1B6HF72-F1
#
_cell.length_a   1.000
_cell.length_b   1.000
_cell.length_c   1.000
_cell.angle_alpha   90.00
_cell.angle_beta   90.00
_cell.angle_gamma   90.00
#
_symmetry.space_group_name_H-M   'P 1'
#
loop_
_entity.id
_entity.type
_entity.pdbx_description
1 polymer ?
#
loop_
_entity_poly.entity_id
_entity_poly.type
_entity_poly.pdbx_seq_one_letter_code
_entity_poly.pdbx_strand_id
1 'polypeptide(L)'
;SSVKCLHPTRGYTTILPWLMVLQDCTGKYGFAVLTRPEEDNNLTVEVNIGDLAVMSIAAGPKVYINGRLQSMSTYNSVLHLTNKQGLVLAHTVFTPDHSLHVTLPQHHLDLVYSNTSLILRAAQNLQGRLCGLCGEYTNSGMELFHTANGTTAKSSAEFFESYRLNDSDAEHMEI
;
A
#
# COMPACT_ATOMS: atom_id res chain seq x y z
N SER A 1 13.18 8.92 4.16
CA SER A 1 12.40 9.15 5.40
C SER A 1 11.22 8.21 5.40
N SER A 2 10.79 7.65 6.54
CA SER A 2 9.59 6.80 6.60
C SER A 2 8.33 7.66 6.55
N VAL A 3 7.28 7.22 5.86
CA VAL A 3 5.97 7.91 5.87
C VAL A 3 5.15 7.35 7.03
N LYS A 4 4.50 8.22 7.80
CA LYS A 4 3.72 7.81 8.98
C LYS A 4 2.25 7.74 8.62
N CYS A 5 1.64 6.56 8.77
CA CYS A 5 0.26 6.32 8.37
C CYS A 5 -0.66 6.21 9.58
N LEU A 6 -1.91 6.69 9.43
CA LEU A 6 -2.96 6.49 10.44
C LEU A 6 -3.53 5.07 10.34
N HIS A 7 -3.86 4.49 11.51
CA HIS A 7 -4.39 3.13 11.62
C HIS A 7 -5.83 3.17 12.16
N PRO A 8 -6.75 2.34 11.66
CA PRO A 8 -8.13 2.29 12.15
C PRO A 8 -8.25 1.86 13.60
N THR A 9 -9.29 2.36 14.27
CA THR A 9 -9.87 1.76 15.48
C THR A 9 -11.09 0.89 15.10
N ARG A 10 -11.23 -0.26 15.76
CA ARG A 10 -12.13 -1.36 15.35
C ARG A 10 -13.62 -0.99 15.47
N GLY A 11 -14.38 -1.14 14.38
CA GLY A 11 -15.85 -1.06 14.34
C GLY A 11 -16.48 -2.40 13.94
N TYR A 12 -17.73 -2.64 14.35
CA TYR A 12 -18.47 -3.90 14.19
C TYR A 12 -19.06 -4.04 12.77
N THR A 13 -18.27 -4.48 11.79
CA THR A 13 -18.77 -4.95 10.48
C THR A 13 -18.16 -6.32 10.14
N THR A 14 -18.94 -7.19 9.49
CA THR A 14 -18.58 -8.59 9.16
C THR A 14 -17.56 -8.73 8.03
N ILE A 15 -17.36 -7.69 7.22
CA ILE A 15 -16.26 -7.58 6.26
C ILE A 15 -15.67 -6.18 6.45
N LEU A 16 -14.38 -6.12 6.75
CA LEU A 16 -13.67 -4.86 6.91
C LEU A 16 -13.35 -4.28 5.54
N PRO A 17 -13.48 -2.95 5.34
CA PRO A 17 -13.32 -2.31 4.05
C PRO A 17 -11.84 -2.23 3.63
N TRP A 18 -11.61 -2.05 2.34
CA TRP A 18 -10.32 -1.58 1.86
C TRP A 18 -10.10 -0.12 2.24
N LEU A 19 -8.83 0.21 2.51
CA LEU A 19 -8.38 1.55 2.88
C LEU A 19 -7.26 1.96 1.93
N MET A 20 -7.41 3.11 1.29
CA MET A 20 -6.36 3.71 0.48
C MET A 20 -5.30 4.34 1.38
N VAL A 21 -4.17 3.67 1.53
CA VAL A 21 -3.12 4.08 2.46
C VAL A 21 -2.20 5.09 1.81
N LEU A 22 -1.81 4.87 0.55
CA LEU A 22 -0.90 5.73 -0.18
C LEU A 22 -1.14 5.61 -1.68
N GLN A 23 -1.16 6.70 -2.43
CA GLN A 23 -1.22 6.72 -3.90
C GLN A 23 -0.31 7.83 -4.45
N ASP A 24 0.26 7.64 -5.64
CA ASP A 24 0.80 8.76 -6.44
C ASP A 24 -0.32 9.50 -7.15
N CYS A 25 -0.77 10.59 -6.56
CA CYS A 25 -1.93 11.33 -7.04
C CYS A 25 -1.57 12.33 -8.15
N THR A 26 -0.29 12.36 -8.57
CA THR A 26 0.17 13.07 -9.76
C THR A 26 0.17 12.21 -11.01
N GLY A 27 0.00 10.88 -10.87
CA GLY A 27 0.05 9.91 -11.97
C GLY A 27 1.43 9.78 -12.63
N LYS A 28 2.49 10.34 -12.03
CA LYS A 28 3.82 10.37 -12.66
C LYS A 28 4.48 8.98 -12.69
N TYR A 29 4.38 8.26 -11.58
CA TYR A 29 4.89 6.92 -11.41
C TYR A 29 3.77 5.88 -11.45
N GLY A 30 2.54 6.27 -11.08
CA GLY A 30 1.35 5.42 -11.25
C GLY A 30 1.38 4.22 -10.31
N PHE A 31 1.13 4.44 -9.02
CA PHE A 31 0.96 3.35 -8.06
C PHE A 31 -0.01 3.73 -6.96
N ALA A 32 -0.55 2.71 -6.30
CA ALA A 32 -1.30 2.86 -5.07
C ALA A 32 -1.16 1.64 -4.16
N VAL A 33 -1.27 1.88 -2.86
CA VAL A 33 -1.15 0.90 -1.79
C VAL A 33 -2.42 0.95 -0.97
N LEU A 34 -3.11 -0.17 -0.93
CA LEU A 34 -4.31 -0.37 -0.12
C LEU A 34 -4.02 -1.36 0.99
N THR A 35 -4.81 -1.26 2.05
CA THR A 35 -4.81 -2.28 3.09
C THR A 35 -6.23 -2.63 3.51
N ARG A 36 -6.42 -3.86 3.94
CA ARG A 36 -7.66 -4.32 4.54
C ARG A 36 -7.32 -5.10 5.81
N PRO A 37 -7.77 -4.64 6.99
CA PRO A 37 -7.62 -5.44 8.19
C PRO A 37 -8.50 -6.69 8.08
N GLU A 38 -8.05 -7.79 8.67
CA GLU A 38 -8.76 -9.08 8.69
C GLU A 38 -9.25 -9.38 10.12
N GLU A 39 -10.20 -10.32 10.28
CA GLU A 39 -10.82 -10.62 11.58
C GLU A 39 -9.82 -11.12 12.64
N ASP A 40 -8.79 -11.84 12.21
CA ASP A 40 -7.73 -12.43 13.03
C ASP A 40 -6.61 -11.43 13.41
N ASN A 41 -6.83 -10.14 13.16
CA ASN A 41 -5.86 -9.04 13.29
C ASN A 41 -4.71 -9.06 12.27
N ASN A 42 -4.74 -9.94 11.27
CA ASN A 42 -3.85 -9.79 10.13
C ASN A 42 -4.27 -8.60 9.27
N LEU A 43 -3.37 -8.19 8.39
CA LEU A 43 -3.54 -7.10 7.46
C LEU A 43 -3.30 -7.68 6.06
N THR A 44 -4.25 -7.52 5.16
CA THR A 44 -4.01 -7.75 3.74
C THR A 44 -3.51 -6.44 3.13
N VAL A 45 -2.49 -6.51 2.28
CA VAL A 45 -1.93 -5.36 1.57
C VAL A 45 -2.09 -5.59 0.07
N GLU A 46 -2.55 -4.58 -0.65
CA GLU A 46 -2.59 -4.61 -2.10
C GLU A 46 -1.76 -3.45 -2.66
N VAL A 47 -0.88 -3.76 -3.61
CA VAL A 47 -0.04 -2.80 -4.32
C VAL A 47 -0.44 -2.84 -5.78
N ASN A 48 -1.09 -1.78 -6.23
CA ASN A 48 -1.43 -1.57 -7.62
C ASN A 48 -0.31 -0.79 -8.30
N ILE A 49 0.17 -1.30 -9.44
CA ILE A 49 1.34 -0.80 -10.17
C ILE A 49 0.88 -0.36 -11.56
N GLY A 50 0.21 0.79 -11.61
CA GLY A 50 -0.49 1.30 -12.80
C GLY A 50 -1.34 0.22 -13.48
N ASP A 51 -1.36 0.23 -14.81
CA ASP A 51 -2.03 -0.80 -15.62
C ASP A 51 -1.23 -2.11 -15.76
N LEU A 52 -0.10 -2.25 -15.05
CA LEU A 52 0.86 -3.32 -15.31
C LEU A 52 0.59 -4.57 -14.46
N ALA A 53 0.29 -4.39 -13.18
CA ALA A 53 0.08 -5.49 -12.26
C ALA A 53 -0.58 -5.05 -10.94
N VAL A 54 -1.26 -6.02 -10.31
CA VAL A 54 -1.75 -5.95 -8.94
C VAL A 54 -1.04 -7.02 -8.11
N MET A 55 -0.37 -6.61 -7.04
CA MET A 55 0.28 -7.49 -6.07
C MET A 55 -0.53 -7.49 -4.77
N SER A 56 -1.05 -8.65 -4.36
CA SER A 56 -1.73 -8.83 -3.07
C SER A 56 -0.86 -9.64 -2.12
N ILE A 57 -0.74 -9.19 -0.88
CA ILE A 57 0.08 -9.78 0.18
C ILE A 57 -0.83 -10.09 1.36
N ALA A 58 -0.81 -11.34 1.82
CA ALA A 58 -1.59 -11.80 2.96
C ALA A 58 -0.71 -12.61 3.93
N ALA A 59 -1.25 -12.86 5.13
CA ALA A 59 -0.54 -13.58 6.17
C ALA A 59 -0.05 -14.97 5.73
N GLY A 60 1.17 -15.30 6.14
CA GLY A 60 1.79 -16.60 5.88
C GLY A 60 2.47 -16.72 4.51
N PRO A 61 3.60 -16.03 4.34
CA PRO A 61 4.16 -15.44 3.09
C PRO A 61 3.34 -15.60 1.80
N LYS A 62 2.06 -15.22 1.79
CA LYS A 62 1.23 -15.36 0.59
C LYS A 62 1.35 -14.10 -0.25
N VAL A 63 1.99 -14.21 -1.41
CA VAL A 63 2.05 -13.14 -2.41
C VAL A 63 1.30 -13.60 -3.65
N TYR A 64 0.32 -12.82 -4.11
CA TYR A 64 -0.41 -13.05 -5.35
C TYR A 64 -0.06 -11.96 -6.34
N ILE A 65 0.22 -12.33 -7.58
CA ILE A 65 0.40 -11.40 -8.69
C ILE A 65 -0.73 -11.63 -9.68
N ASN A 66 -1.57 -10.62 -9.90
CA ASN A 66 -2.76 -10.71 -10.76
C ASN A 66 -3.61 -11.94 -10.38
N GLY A 67 -3.83 -12.15 -9.07
CA GLY A 67 -4.58 -13.28 -8.52
C GLY A 67 -3.84 -14.62 -8.47
N ARG A 68 -2.60 -14.73 -8.98
CA ARG A 68 -1.83 -15.98 -8.99
C ARG A 68 -0.86 -16.07 -7.83
N LEU A 69 -1.01 -17.09 -6.97
CA LEU A 69 -0.11 -17.35 -5.86
C LEU A 69 1.33 -17.57 -6.34
N GLN A 70 2.26 -16.83 -5.74
CA GLN A 70 3.69 -16.97 -5.91
C GLN A 70 4.25 -17.73 -4.72
N SER A 71 5.07 -18.75 -5.00
CA SER A 71 5.76 -19.48 -3.95
C SER A 71 7.02 -18.71 -3.54
N MET A 72 7.19 -18.52 -2.24
CA MET A 72 8.39 -17.91 -1.65
C MET A 72 8.92 -18.77 -0.52
N SER A 73 10.25 -18.86 -0.40
CA SER A 73 10.91 -19.48 0.75
C SER A 73 11.64 -18.43 1.58
N THR A 74 11.89 -18.72 2.86
CA THR A 74 12.69 -17.86 3.75
C THR A 74 14.18 -17.86 3.43
N TYR A 75 14.64 -18.73 2.52
CA TYR A 75 16.05 -18.93 2.21
C TYR A 75 16.33 -18.56 0.75
N ASN A 76 17.00 -17.43 0.54
CA ASN A 76 17.48 -16.97 -0.77
C ASN A 76 16.40 -16.96 -1.88
N SER A 77 15.13 -16.76 -1.53
CA SER A 77 14.05 -16.60 -2.51
C SER A 77 13.80 -15.12 -2.76
N VAL A 78 14.04 -14.69 -3.99
CA VAL A 78 13.67 -13.37 -4.47
C VAL A 78 12.64 -13.56 -5.57
N LEU A 79 11.46 -12.97 -5.38
CA LEU A 79 10.43 -12.89 -6.40
C LEU A 79 10.64 -11.61 -7.20
N HIS A 80 10.85 -11.75 -8.52
CA HIS A 80 10.94 -10.63 -9.43
C HIS A 80 9.66 -10.53 -10.26
N LEU A 81 8.97 -9.40 -10.14
CA LEU A 81 7.89 -9.05 -11.03
C LEU A 81 8.47 -8.24 -12.19
N THR A 82 8.33 -8.75 -13.42
CA THR A 82 8.79 -8.07 -14.64
C THR A 82 7.63 -7.87 -15.60
N ASN A 83 7.66 -6.78 -16.36
CA ASN A 83 6.73 -6.61 -17.48
C ASN A 83 7.22 -7.40 -18.72
N LYS A 84 6.42 -7.36 -19.79
CA LYS A 84 6.73 -8.08 -21.05
C LYS A 84 8.03 -7.60 -21.72
N GLN A 85 8.50 -6.40 -21.41
CA GLN A 85 9.73 -5.79 -21.92
C GLN A 85 10.95 -6.11 -21.04
N GLY A 86 10.78 -6.88 -19.96
CA GLY A 86 11.85 -7.23 -19.03
C GLY A 86 12.18 -6.13 -18.01
N LEU A 87 11.40 -5.06 -17.93
CA LEU A 87 11.54 -4.05 -16.89
C LEU A 87 11.09 -4.66 -15.57
N VAL A 88 11.91 -4.54 -14.53
CA VAL A 88 11.56 -5.00 -13.20
C VAL A 88 10.64 -3.99 -12.52
N LEU A 89 9.43 -4.43 -12.20
CA LEU A 89 8.39 -3.64 -11.54
C LEU A 89 8.50 -3.73 -10.02
N ALA A 90 8.81 -4.93 -9.50
CA ALA A 90 8.98 -5.16 -8.07
C ALA A 90 9.97 -6.29 -7.76
N HIS A 91 10.66 -6.16 -6.63
CA HIS A 91 11.50 -7.20 -6.02
C HIS A 91 10.90 -7.52 -4.64
N THR A 92 10.60 -8.78 -4.38
CA THR A 92 10.06 -9.21 -3.09
C THR A 92 10.96 -10.26 -2.46
N VAL A 93 11.29 -10.07 -1.18
CA VAL A 93 12.10 -11.00 -0.38
C VAL A 93 11.33 -11.37 0.88
N PHE A 94 11.23 -12.68 1.16
CA PHE A 94 10.71 -13.17 2.44
C PHE A 94 11.88 -13.49 3.37
N THR A 95 11.91 -12.84 4.52
CA THR A 95 13.05 -12.88 5.44
C THR A 95 12.83 -13.86 6.60
N PRO A 96 13.89 -14.32 7.28
CA PRO A 96 13.77 -15.23 8.42
C PRO A 96 12.97 -14.69 9.61
N ASP A 97 12.85 -13.36 9.74
CA ASP A 97 12.00 -12.72 10.75
C ASP A 97 10.51 -12.70 10.38
N HIS A 98 10.13 -13.41 9.32
CA HIS A 98 8.78 -13.53 8.79
C HIS A 98 8.19 -12.22 8.24
N SER A 99 9.05 -11.28 7.85
CA SER A 99 8.62 -10.09 7.10
C SER A 99 8.81 -10.24 5.59
N LEU A 100 7.98 -9.52 4.83
CA LEU A 100 8.12 -9.36 3.39
C LEU A 100 8.67 -7.96 3.11
N HIS A 101 9.81 -7.91 2.44
CA HIS A 101 10.41 -6.70 1.93
C HIS A 101 10.09 -6.58 0.45
N VAL A 102 9.38 -5.51 0.06
CA VAL A 102 9.02 -5.24 -1.33
C VAL A 102 9.65 -3.92 -1.75
N THR A 103 10.37 -3.92 -2.87
CA THR A 103 10.93 -2.72 -3.48
C THR A 103 10.31 -2.52 -4.86
N LEU A 104 9.75 -1.34 -5.12
CA LEU A 104 9.27 -0.91 -6.44
C LEU A 104 10.29 0.09 -7.01
N PRO A 105 11.35 -0.37 -7.71
CA PRO A 105 12.48 0.48 -8.06
C PRO A 105 12.10 1.65 -8.98
N GLN A 106 11.14 1.43 -9.89
CA GLN A 106 10.66 2.47 -10.82
C GLN A 106 9.71 3.48 -10.18
N HIS A 107 9.17 3.15 -9.01
CA HIS A 107 8.17 3.96 -8.29
C HIS A 107 8.77 4.62 -7.05
N HIS A 108 10.03 4.30 -6.72
CA HIS A 108 10.78 4.86 -5.60
C HIS A 108 10.10 4.65 -4.23
N LEU A 109 9.49 3.47 -4.07
CA LEU A 109 8.76 3.06 -2.88
C LEU A 109 9.28 1.70 -2.38
N ASP A 110 9.55 1.62 -1.08
CA ASP A 110 9.81 0.38 -0.37
C ASP A 110 8.71 0.12 0.66
N LEU A 111 8.37 -1.17 0.84
CA LEU A 111 7.39 -1.65 1.80
C LEU A 111 8.00 -2.76 2.65
N VAL A 112 7.68 -2.76 3.94
CA VAL A 112 7.97 -3.87 4.85
C VAL A 112 6.68 -4.31 5.51
N TYR A 113 6.33 -5.58 5.34
CA TYR A 113 5.09 -6.16 5.85
C TYR A 113 5.38 -7.29 6.84
N SER A 114 4.71 -7.28 7.99
CA SER A 114 4.91 -8.26 9.08
C SER A 114 3.59 -8.82 9.62
N ASN A 115 2.71 -9.27 8.72
CA ASN A 115 1.36 -9.80 8.97
C ASN A 115 0.35 -8.78 9.51
N THR A 116 0.67 -8.04 10.55
CA THR A 116 -0.24 -7.12 11.24
C THR A 116 0.09 -5.65 10.99
N SER A 117 1.18 -5.39 10.27
CA SER A 117 1.81 -4.08 10.17
C SER A 117 2.44 -3.89 8.80
N LEU A 118 2.37 -2.64 8.32
CA LEU A 118 2.92 -2.19 7.06
C LEU A 118 3.74 -0.92 7.31
N ILE A 119 4.99 -0.91 6.84
CA ILE A 119 5.86 0.26 6.86
C ILE A 119 6.12 0.68 5.42
N LEU A 120 5.84 1.95 5.11
CA LEU A 120 6.09 2.55 3.80
C LEU A 120 7.26 3.52 3.87
N ARG A 121 8.15 3.42 2.88
CA ARG A 121 9.29 4.33 2.71
C ARG A 121 9.28 4.88 1.31
N ALA A 122 8.97 6.17 1.20
CA ALA A 122 9.00 6.91 -0.04
C ALA A 122 10.33 7.68 -0.18
N ALA A 123 10.88 7.71 -1.39
CA ALA A 123 12.01 8.57 -1.69
C ALA A 123 11.58 10.04 -1.80
N GLN A 124 12.53 10.97 -1.61
CA GLN A 124 12.26 12.42 -1.56
C GLN A 124 11.63 12.99 -2.85
N ASN A 125 11.81 12.34 -4.00
CA ASN A 125 11.18 12.75 -5.26
C ASN A 125 9.65 12.53 -5.29
N LEU A 126 9.10 11.82 -4.30
CA LEU A 126 7.66 11.67 -4.08
C LEU A 126 7.05 12.74 -3.16
N GLN A 127 7.86 13.64 -2.60
CA GLN A 127 7.39 14.69 -1.69
C GLN A 127 6.33 15.58 -2.37
N GLY A 128 5.18 15.77 -1.73
CA GLY A 128 4.05 16.56 -2.26
C GLY A 128 3.34 15.93 -3.47
N ARG A 129 3.56 14.64 -3.73
CA ARG A 129 2.88 13.88 -4.81
C ARG A 129 1.93 12.82 -4.29
N LEU A 130 2.09 12.45 -3.03
CA LEU A 130 1.35 11.36 -2.44
C LEU A 130 0.01 11.86 -1.92
N CYS A 131 -0.98 10.98 -1.87
CA CYS A 131 -2.19 11.19 -1.06
C CYS A 131 -2.62 9.85 -0.45
N GLY A 132 -3.58 9.87 0.49
CA GLY A 132 -3.98 8.69 1.26
C GLY A 132 -3.86 8.90 2.78
N LEU A 133 -4.10 7.83 3.54
CA LEU A 133 -3.99 7.82 5.01
C LEU A 133 -2.58 8.12 5.55
N CYS A 134 -1.55 8.07 4.71
CA CYS A 134 -0.19 8.48 5.04
C CYS A 134 0.12 9.96 4.74
N GLY A 135 -0.88 10.73 4.28
CA GLY A 135 -0.75 12.15 4.00
C GLY A 135 0.00 12.45 2.70
N GLU A 136 0.32 13.73 2.50
CA GLU A 136 0.92 14.25 1.26
C GLU A 136 2.43 14.10 1.20
N TYR A 137 3.04 13.56 2.26
CA TYR A 137 4.48 13.49 2.44
C TYR A 137 5.12 14.88 2.28
N THR A 138 4.78 15.79 3.18
CA THR A 138 5.34 17.14 3.20
C THR A 138 6.58 17.21 4.11
N ASN A 139 7.51 18.14 3.84
CA ASN A 139 8.69 18.34 4.70
C ASN A 139 8.38 19.21 5.93
N SER A 140 7.13 19.63 6.10
CA SER A 140 6.62 20.36 7.26
C SER A 140 6.06 19.37 8.28
N GLY A 141 6.49 19.44 9.55
CA GLY A 141 6.00 18.58 10.62
C GLY A 141 4.52 18.78 11.01
N MET A 142 3.79 19.64 10.30
CA MET A 142 2.33 19.80 10.41
C MET A 142 1.71 19.40 9.07
N GLU A 143 1.26 18.15 8.98
CA GLU A 143 0.43 17.74 7.84
C GLU A 143 -1.02 18.12 8.13
N LEU A 144 -1.62 18.90 7.23
CA LEU A 144 -3.06 19.08 7.20
C LEU A 144 -3.67 17.77 6.67
N PHE A 145 -4.63 17.22 7.39
CA PHE A 145 -5.37 16.05 6.93
C PHE A 145 -6.32 16.46 5.82
N HIS A 146 -6.01 16.12 4.57
CA HIS A 146 -6.93 16.31 3.45
C HIS A 146 -7.75 15.03 3.22
N THR A 147 -9.05 15.18 3.02
CA THR A 147 -9.94 14.09 2.61
C THR A 147 -9.54 13.59 1.21
N ALA A 148 -10.05 12.43 0.79
CA ALA A 148 -9.81 11.92 -0.57
C ALA A 148 -10.23 12.89 -1.69
N ASN A 149 -11.14 13.83 -1.42
CA ASN A 149 -11.56 14.88 -2.36
C ASN A 149 -10.68 16.15 -2.30
N GLY A 150 -9.58 16.12 -1.53
CA GLY A 150 -8.62 17.23 -1.41
C GLY A 150 -9.05 18.37 -0.48
N THR A 151 -10.15 18.22 0.28
CA THR A 151 -10.58 19.25 1.24
C THR A 151 -9.98 19.01 2.61
N THR A 152 -9.66 20.04 3.39
CA THR A 152 -9.21 19.86 4.78
C THR A 152 -10.29 19.17 5.62
N ALA A 153 -9.94 18.04 6.22
CA ALA A 153 -10.81 17.29 7.11
C ALA A 153 -11.05 18.06 8.42
N LYS A 154 -12.28 18.02 8.92
CA LYS A 154 -12.70 18.68 10.18
C LYS A 154 -12.46 17.79 11.39
N SER A 155 -12.22 16.50 11.16
CA SER A 155 -11.91 15.51 12.21
C SER A 155 -11.07 14.36 11.65
N SER A 156 -10.40 13.62 12.54
CA SER A 156 -9.69 12.39 12.17
C SER A 156 -10.63 11.30 11.63
N ALA A 157 -11.88 11.25 12.13
CA ALA A 157 -12.89 10.32 11.66
C ALA A 157 -13.32 10.62 10.21
N GLU A 158 -13.55 11.89 9.88
CA GLU A 158 -13.87 12.31 8.52
C GLU A 158 -12.70 12.03 7.56
N PHE A 159 -11.47 12.33 7.99
CA PHE A 159 -10.28 11.99 7.22
C PHE A 159 -10.22 10.49 6.92
N PHE A 160 -10.34 9.66 7.95
CA PHE A 160 -10.27 8.21 7.81
C PHE A 160 -11.37 7.64 6.91
N GLU A 161 -12.62 8.05 7.13
CA GLU A 161 -13.76 7.55 6.36
C GLU A 161 -13.66 7.96 4.88
N SER A 162 -13.05 9.12 4.58
CA SER A 162 -12.89 9.56 3.19
C SER A 162 -11.98 8.67 2.34
N TYR A 163 -11.07 7.91 2.95
CA TYR A 163 -10.17 6.97 2.26
C TYR A 163 -10.64 5.51 2.36
N ARG A 164 -11.85 5.29 2.89
CA ARG A 164 -12.49 3.98 2.91
C ARG A 164 -13.08 3.70 1.53
N LEU A 165 -12.71 2.56 0.96
CA LEU A 165 -13.23 2.09 -0.31
C LEU A 165 -14.26 0.99 -0.08
N ASN A 166 -15.28 0.97 -0.92
CA ASN A 166 -16.09 -0.24 -1.10
C ASN A 166 -15.32 -1.21 -2.03
N ASP A 167 -15.76 -2.47 -2.11
CA ASP A 167 -15.05 -3.48 -2.90
C ASP A 167 -14.99 -3.11 -4.40
N SER A 168 -16.03 -2.50 -4.96
CA SER A 168 -16.03 -2.06 -6.36
C SER A 168 -15.04 -0.92 -6.64
N ASP A 169 -14.87 0.01 -5.72
CA ASP A 169 -13.95 1.15 -5.86
C ASP A 169 -12.49 0.69 -5.74
N ALA A 170 -12.23 -0.33 -4.91
CA ALA A 170 -10.91 -0.94 -4.80
C ALA A 170 -10.50 -1.67 -6.09
N GLU A 171 -11.45 -2.35 -6.75
CA GLU A 171 -11.22 -3.07 -8.02
C GLU A 171 -11.05 -2.13 -9.23
N HIS A 172 -11.65 -0.93 -9.21
CA HIS A 172 -11.65 0.02 -10.32
C HIS A 172 -10.81 1.27 -10.05
N MET A 173 -9.81 1.16 -9.20
CA MET A 173 -8.99 2.30 -8.84
C MET A 173 -8.20 2.79 -10.05
N GLU A 174 -8.50 4.00 -10.52
CA GLU A 174 -7.76 4.67 -11.59
C GLU A 174 -6.43 5.20 -11.02
N ILE A 175 -5.31 4.78 -11.62
CA ILE A 175 -3.94 5.04 -11.15
C ILE A 175 -3.13 5.72 -12.24
#